data_AF-A0A2A5DAS9-F1
#
_entry.id   AF-A0A2A5DAS9-F1
#
_cell.length_a   1.000
_cell.length_b   1.000
_cell.length_c   1.000
_cell.angle_alpha   90.00
_cell.angle_beta   90.00
_cell.angle_gamma   90.00
#
_symmetry.space_group_name_H-M   'P 1'
#
loop_
_entity.id
_entity.type
_entity.pdbx_description
1 polymer ?
#
loop_
_entity_poly.entity_id
_entity_poly.type
_entity_poly.pdbx_seq_one_letter_code
_entity_poly.pdbx_strand_id
1 'polypeptide(L)'
;MATIIAGIGQQKSFQKVLDIAEEEMMKTEGQPRRIRGLGDFVDFTADREHFDGLFQKYEFKIADAIGKRLDIINQIVEKAPEGICEHIHDQEDEHSTLILPIPGVENPDYDAVRATVESLFQHIKLPEVWRFNGEKYNIEPVSIELLFRALIQYKASDIHLSPGEKPIFRIDNKMLSSDLMGPISGPQIYNLIKQLSPDDDWKRFEKDLQNSFSFHQKGIGYARASAFLKSGQPHLTFRYHSEDIPTFEELNMPEDMMVELGKLHNGLICIVGMTGSGKSTTCAALLDWINRNRRCHILTLEDPVEFHHKSKKATISQRNLGKDVPAFDLGVEGALRHDPDVILVGEHKHSRVTIG
;
A
#
# COMPACT_ATOMS: atom_id res chain seq x y z
N MET A 1 -15.01 -0.50 7.64
CA MET A 1 -14.94 0.96 7.45
C MET A 1 -14.83 1.56 8.84
N ALA A 2 -13.80 2.35 9.08
CA ALA A 2 -13.60 3.00 10.36
C ALA A 2 -14.54 4.21 10.47
N THR A 3 -15.34 4.27 11.54
CA THR A 3 -16.06 5.50 11.87
C THR A 3 -15.10 6.49 12.51
N ILE A 4 -15.00 7.67 11.93
CA ILE A 4 -14.18 8.77 12.46
C ILE A 4 -15.08 9.66 13.30
N ILE A 5 -14.71 9.91 14.56
CA ILE A 5 -15.41 10.86 15.43
C ILE A 5 -14.57 12.13 15.49
N ALA A 6 -15.10 13.24 14.96
CA ALA A 6 -14.37 14.50 14.89
C ALA A 6 -15.13 15.61 15.61
N GLY A 7 -14.49 16.20 16.61
CA GLY A 7 -14.91 17.46 17.23
C GLY A 7 -14.34 18.63 16.42
N ILE A 8 -15.12 19.17 15.50
CA ILE A 8 -14.68 20.23 14.57
C ILE A 8 -15.02 21.63 15.07
N GLY A 9 -15.65 21.73 16.25
CA GLY A 9 -16.11 22.99 16.83
C GLY A 9 -17.18 23.67 15.98
N GLN A 10 -17.48 24.92 16.28
CA GLN A 10 -18.52 25.65 15.59
C GLN A 10 -18.11 26.02 14.16
N GLN A 11 -18.66 25.30 13.18
CA GLN A 11 -18.50 25.64 11.76
C GLN A 11 -19.67 26.50 11.25
N LYS A 12 -19.34 27.42 10.33
CA LYS A 12 -20.31 28.28 9.62
C LYS A 12 -20.48 27.92 8.15
N SER A 13 -19.69 26.97 7.67
CA SER A 13 -19.65 26.54 6.28
C SER A 13 -19.68 25.02 6.28
N PHE A 14 -20.57 24.46 5.47
CA PHE A 14 -20.67 23.01 5.34
C PHE A 14 -19.49 22.45 4.56
N GLN A 15 -18.98 23.20 3.57
CA GLN A 15 -17.76 22.83 2.85
C GLN A 15 -16.60 22.57 3.81
N LYS A 16 -16.41 23.39 4.85
CA LYS A 16 -15.37 23.14 5.86
C LYS A 16 -15.57 21.83 6.63
N VAL A 17 -16.82 21.47 6.95
CA VAL A 17 -17.14 20.19 7.60
C VAL A 17 -16.72 19.04 6.69
N LEU A 18 -17.05 19.17 5.40
CA LEU A 18 -16.74 18.15 4.39
C LEU A 18 -15.23 18.05 4.12
N ASP A 19 -14.51 19.16 4.04
CA ASP A 19 -13.06 19.22 3.86
C ASP A 19 -12.34 18.52 5.01
N ILE A 20 -12.76 18.77 6.26
CA ILE A 20 -12.20 18.10 7.44
C ILE A 20 -12.50 16.60 7.40
N ALA A 21 -13.74 16.22 7.04
CA ALA A 21 -14.11 14.81 6.92
C ALA A 21 -13.27 14.10 5.85
N GLU A 22 -13.08 14.71 4.68
CA GLU A 22 -12.26 14.16 3.61
C GLU A 22 -10.79 14.06 4.04
N GLU A 23 -10.22 15.08 4.67
CA GLU A 23 -8.82 15.08 5.11
C GLU A 23 -8.54 13.93 6.09
N GLU A 24 -9.43 13.69 7.05
CA GLU A 24 -9.29 12.60 8.02
C GLU A 24 -9.46 11.20 7.37
N MET A 25 -10.34 11.07 6.38
CA MET A 25 -10.47 9.83 5.60
C MET A 25 -9.27 9.58 4.71
N MET A 26 -8.73 10.62 4.07
CA MET A 26 -7.52 10.50 3.26
C MET A 26 -6.34 10.01 4.11
N LYS A 27 -6.18 10.49 5.35
CA LYS A 27 -5.09 10.02 6.22
C LYS A 27 -5.19 8.54 6.61
N THR A 28 -6.36 7.92 6.45
CA THR A 28 -6.64 6.60 7.04
C THR A 28 -7.01 5.54 6.01
N GLU A 29 -7.94 5.81 5.09
CA GLU A 29 -8.49 4.83 4.14
C GLU A 29 -8.27 5.23 2.67
N GLY A 30 -8.03 6.52 2.41
CA GLY A 30 -7.85 7.10 1.08
C GLY A 30 -8.98 8.03 0.65
N GLN A 31 -9.04 8.38 -0.64
CA GLN A 31 -10.09 9.26 -1.16
C GLN A 31 -11.41 8.50 -1.38
N PRO A 32 -12.50 8.86 -0.66
CA PRO A 32 -13.81 8.29 -0.89
C PRO A 32 -14.52 9.00 -2.04
N ARG A 33 -15.44 8.33 -2.73
CA ARG A 33 -16.42 9.02 -3.60
C ARG A 33 -17.71 9.39 -2.90
N ARG A 34 -17.91 8.86 -1.68
CA ARG A 34 -19.04 9.19 -0.84
C ARG A 34 -18.60 9.40 0.60
N ILE A 35 -19.05 10.48 1.20
CA ILE A 35 -18.90 10.74 2.64
C ILE A 35 -20.28 10.73 3.25
N ARG A 36 -20.44 9.99 4.35
CA ARG A 36 -21.62 10.06 5.23
C ARG A 36 -21.22 10.71 6.54
N GLY A 37 -21.91 11.76 6.94
CA GLY A 37 -21.76 12.40 8.24
C GLY A 37 -23.02 12.22 9.07
N LEU A 38 -22.86 11.87 10.34
CA LEU A 38 -23.93 11.79 11.32
C LEU A 38 -23.71 12.86 12.39
N GLY A 39 -24.68 13.74 12.56
CA GLY A 39 -24.70 14.80 13.56
C GLY A 39 -25.88 14.63 14.52
N ASP A 40 -25.97 15.50 15.52
CA ASP A 40 -26.99 15.36 16.57
C ASP A 40 -28.42 15.56 16.05
N PHE A 41 -28.61 16.38 15.02
CA PHE A 41 -29.92 16.67 14.42
C PHE A 41 -29.89 16.71 12.89
N VAL A 42 -28.71 16.57 12.27
CA VAL A 42 -28.54 16.57 10.82
C VAL A 42 -27.56 15.49 10.42
N ASP A 43 -28.03 14.60 9.57
CA ASP A 43 -27.19 13.64 8.85
C ASP A 43 -27.00 14.14 7.41
N PHE A 44 -25.88 13.76 6.79
CA PHE A 44 -25.69 13.99 5.37
C PHE A 44 -25.04 12.83 4.65
N THR A 45 -25.27 12.76 3.35
CA THR A 45 -24.38 12.09 2.40
C THR A 45 -23.92 13.08 1.35
N ALA A 46 -22.66 12.97 0.93
CA ALA A 46 -22.07 13.77 -0.14
C ALA A 46 -21.39 12.81 -1.13
N ASP A 47 -21.71 12.91 -2.43
CA ASP A 47 -21.18 12.08 -3.51
C ASP A 47 -20.45 12.91 -4.58
N ARG A 48 -19.41 12.31 -5.17
CA ARG A 48 -18.69 12.82 -6.34
C ARG A 48 -18.48 11.73 -7.38
N GLU A 49 -18.28 12.14 -8.63
CA GLU A 49 -18.05 11.22 -9.74
C GLU A 49 -16.60 10.74 -9.79
N HIS A 50 -15.66 11.68 -9.78
CA HIS A 50 -14.22 11.44 -9.86
C HIS A 50 -13.56 11.58 -8.49
N PHE A 51 -12.51 10.80 -8.22
CA PHE A 51 -11.81 10.82 -6.93
C PHE A 51 -11.16 12.17 -6.64
N ASP A 52 -10.64 12.87 -7.64
CA ASP A 52 -10.03 14.19 -7.55
C ASP A 52 -11.02 15.35 -7.75
N GLY A 53 -12.30 15.03 -7.94
CA GLY A 53 -13.38 16.00 -8.15
C GLY A 53 -13.98 16.53 -6.87
N LEU A 54 -14.78 17.60 -7.02
CA LEU A 54 -15.62 18.14 -5.95
C LEU A 54 -16.82 17.23 -5.69
N PHE A 55 -17.29 17.23 -4.45
CA PHE A 55 -18.62 16.72 -4.13
C PHE A 55 -19.68 17.58 -4.81
N GLN A 56 -20.67 16.91 -5.37
CA GLN A 56 -21.62 17.50 -6.30
C GLN A 56 -23.06 17.10 -6.01
N LYS A 57 -23.25 15.97 -5.31
CA LYS A 57 -24.57 15.48 -4.90
C LYS A 57 -24.61 15.37 -3.40
N TYR A 58 -25.67 15.86 -2.79
CA TYR A 58 -25.85 15.94 -1.35
C TYR A 58 -27.25 15.47 -0.99
N GLU A 59 -27.35 14.74 0.11
CA GLU A 59 -28.60 14.43 0.78
C GLU A 59 -28.44 14.86 2.24
N PHE A 60 -29.37 15.66 2.76
CA PHE A 60 -29.42 16.05 4.16
C PHE A 60 -30.70 15.53 4.79
N LYS A 61 -30.59 14.89 5.97
CA LYS A 61 -31.73 14.52 6.80
C LYS A 61 -31.67 15.33 8.07
N ILE A 62 -32.64 16.22 8.23
CA ILE A 62 -32.71 17.18 9.33
C ILE A 62 -33.88 16.78 10.22
N ALA A 63 -33.58 16.38 11.46
CA ALA A 63 -34.57 16.08 12.49
C ALA A 63 -35.13 17.38 13.11
N ASP A 64 -36.27 17.28 13.81
CA ASP A 64 -36.92 18.42 14.49
C ASP A 64 -37.08 19.61 13.53
N ALA A 65 -37.50 19.29 12.30
CA ALA A 65 -37.70 20.25 11.22
C ALA A 65 -39.10 20.85 11.33
N ILE A 66 -39.34 21.57 12.43
CA ILE A 66 -40.61 22.24 12.74
C ILE A 66 -40.41 23.74 13.00
N GLY A 67 -41.51 24.49 12.98
CA GLY A 67 -41.54 25.94 13.25
C GLY A 67 -40.48 26.70 12.45
N LYS A 68 -39.65 27.49 13.16
CA LYS A 68 -38.60 28.30 12.53
C LYS A 68 -37.63 27.51 11.64
N ARG A 69 -37.30 26.26 11.99
CA ARG A 69 -36.35 25.46 11.20
C ARG A 69 -36.98 25.07 9.86
N LEU A 70 -38.24 24.64 9.88
CA LEU A 70 -39.00 24.33 8.67
C LEU A 70 -39.18 25.56 7.78
N ASP A 71 -39.52 26.72 8.38
CA ASP A 71 -39.68 27.98 7.66
C ASP A 71 -38.38 28.37 6.92
N ILE A 72 -37.23 28.23 7.57
CA ILE A 72 -35.92 28.48 6.97
C ILE A 72 -35.65 27.52 5.81
N ILE A 73 -35.91 26.21 6.00
CA ILE A 73 -35.72 25.21 4.95
C ILE A 73 -36.57 25.55 3.73
N ASN A 74 -37.87 25.79 3.92
CA ASN A 74 -38.81 26.14 2.85
C ASN A 74 -38.38 27.40 2.10
N GLN A 75 -37.95 28.45 2.79
CA GLN A 75 -37.47 29.68 2.16
C GLN A 75 -36.22 29.47 1.30
N ILE A 76 -35.34 28.56 1.70
CA ILE A 76 -34.10 28.27 0.97
C ILE A 76 -34.40 27.42 -0.26
N VAL A 77 -35.29 26.43 -0.12
CA VAL A 77 -35.77 25.60 -1.24
C VAL A 77 -36.51 26.46 -2.27
N GLU A 78 -37.38 27.38 -1.85
CA GLU A 78 -38.11 28.29 -2.74
C GLU A 78 -37.18 29.26 -3.51
N LYS A 79 -36.05 29.64 -2.92
CA LYS A 79 -35.04 30.50 -3.56
C LYS A 79 -34.03 29.73 -4.42
N ALA A 80 -33.96 28.41 -4.28
CA ALA A 80 -33.03 27.59 -5.05
C ALA A 80 -33.43 27.62 -6.53
N PRO A 81 -32.47 27.65 -7.47
CA PRO A 81 -32.80 27.56 -8.89
C PRO A 81 -33.55 26.26 -9.22
N GLU A 82 -34.34 26.29 -10.29
CA GLU A 82 -35.14 25.14 -10.71
C GLU A 82 -34.26 23.90 -10.94
N GLY A 83 -34.68 22.74 -10.42
CA GLY A 83 -33.92 21.49 -10.55
C GLY A 83 -32.78 21.29 -9.53
N ILE A 84 -32.53 22.26 -8.62
CA ILE A 84 -31.39 22.20 -7.69
C ILE A 84 -31.71 21.52 -6.37
N CYS A 85 -32.92 21.62 -5.85
CA CYS A 85 -33.24 21.07 -4.53
C CYS A 85 -34.63 20.45 -4.50
N GLU A 86 -34.69 19.18 -4.13
CA GLU A 86 -35.93 18.49 -3.77
C GLU A 86 -36.04 18.45 -2.25
N HIS A 87 -37.20 18.82 -1.72
CA HIS A 87 -37.49 18.80 -0.30
C HIS A 87 -38.67 17.89 -0.01
N ILE A 88 -38.44 16.91 0.86
CA ILE A 88 -39.44 15.97 1.33
C ILE A 88 -39.56 16.16 2.84
N HIS A 89 -40.73 16.59 3.31
CA HIS A 89 -41.00 16.74 4.74
C HIS A 89 -41.97 15.67 5.22
N ASP A 90 -41.52 14.90 6.20
CA ASP A 90 -42.34 13.95 6.94
C ASP A 90 -42.94 14.65 8.17
N GLN A 91 -44.27 14.78 8.19
CA GLN A 91 -45.01 15.44 9.27
C GLN A 91 -45.16 14.55 10.51
N GLU A 92 -45.12 13.22 10.37
CA GLU A 92 -45.29 12.31 11.51
C GLU A 92 -44.00 12.20 12.31
N ASP A 93 -42.87 12.09 11.62
CA ASP A 93 -41.56 11.99 12.23
C ASP A 93 -40.90 13.36 12.48
N GLU A 94 -41.49 14.46 12.00
CA GLU A 94 -40.92 15.82 12.07
C GLU A 94 -39.53 15.94 11.41
N HIS A 95 -39.29 15.18 10.34
CA HIS A 95 -38.02 15.15 9.61
C HIS A 95 -38.14 15.83 8.24
N SER A 96 -37.05 16.48 7.81
CA SER A 96 -36.92 17.02 6.45
C SER A 96 -35.74 16.37 5.74
N THR A 97 -35.99 15.83 4.55
CA THR A 97 -34.95 15.35 3.64
C THR A 97 -34.77 16.34 2.49
N LEU A 98 -33.53 16.79 2.28
CA LEU A 98 -33.17 17.66 1.16
C LEU A 98 -32.21 16.91 0.24
N ILE A 99 -32.51 16.88 -1.06
CA ILE A 99 -31.70 16.21 -2.08
C ILE A 99 -31.25 17.26 -3.10
N LEU A 100 -29.93 17.42 -3.27
CA LEU A 100 -29.34 18.43 -4.16
C LEU A 100 -28.19 17.85 -5.00
N PRO A 101 -28.22 17.92 -6.34
CA PRO A 101 -29.33 18.32 -7.19
C PRO A 101 -30.47 17.28 -7.17
N ILE A 102 -31.62 17.65 -7.73
CA ILE A 102 -32.75 16.72 -7.89
C ILE A 102 -32.27 15.51 -8.72
N PRO A 103 -32.56 14.27 -8.30
CA PRO A 103 -32.18 13.08 -9.06
C PRO A 103 -32.73 13.11 -10.50
N GLY A 104 -31.87 12.82 -11.47
CA GLY A 104 -32.25 12.73 -12.89
C GLY A 104 -32.14 14.04 -13.68
N VAL A 105 -31.76 15.16 -13.05
CA VAL A 105 -31.44 16.40 -13.79
C VAL A 105 -30.14 16.22 -14.57
N GLU A 106 -30.19 16.46 -15.88
CA GLU A 106 -29.00 16.46 -16.75
C GLU A 106 -28.19 17.74 -16.55
N ASN A 107 -26.87 17.61 -16.37
CA ASN A 107 -25.91 18.70 -16.15
C ASN A 107 -26.39 19.81 -15.19
N PRO A 108 -26.66 19.48 -13.91
CA PRO A 108 -27.06 20.46 -12.91
C PRO A 108 -26.02 21.57 -12.75
N ASP A 109 -26.47 22.79 -12.41
CA ASP A 109 -25.57 23.87 -12.01
C ASP A 109 -24.98 23.56 -10.62
N TYR A 110 -23.80 22.95 -10.61
CA TYR A 110 -23.10 22.55 -9.37
C TYR A 110 -22.60 23.74 -8.55
N ASP A 111 -22.48 24.94 -9.12
CA ASP A 111 -22.16 26.15 -8.37
C ASP A 111 -23.40 26.59 -7.58
N ALA A 112 -24.58 26.55 -8.21
CA ALA A 112 -25.85 26.79 -7.55
C ALA A 112 -26.17 25.75 -6.47
N VAL A 113 -25.86 24.46 -6.69
CA VAL A 113 -25.99 23.41 -5.66
C VAL A 113 -25.18 23.79 -4.42
N ARG A 114 -23.88 24.09 -4.59
CA ARG A 114 -22.99 24.43 -3.46
C ARG A 114 -23.43 25.71 -2.75
N ALA A 115 -23.84 26.73 -3.51
CA ALA A 115 -24.37 27.97 -2.94
C ALA A 115 -25.64 27.74 -2.11
N THR A 116 -26.52 26.84 -2.55
CA THR A 116 -27.76 26.48 -1.84
C THR A 116 -27.44 25.73 -0.53
N VAL A 117 -26.49 24.78 -0.57
CA VAL A 117 -26.00 24.08 0.63
C VAL A 117 -25.38 25.05 1.64
N GLU A 118 -24.52 25.97 1.20
CA GLU A 118 -23.93 26.96 2.09
C GLU A 118 -24.99 27.91 2.68
N SER A 119 -25.97 28.35 1.87
CA SER A 119 -27.09 29.17 2.35
C SER A 119 -27.89 28.47 3.44
N LEU A 120 -28.14 27.16 3.31
CA LEU A 120 -28.80 26.34 4.33
C LEU A 120 -28.09 26.41 5.67
N PHE A 121 -26.79 26.17 5.68
CA PHE A 121 -26.00 26.05 6.91
C PHE A 121 -25.43 27.38 7.44
N GLN A 122 -25.69 28.49 6.74
CA GLN A 122 -25.57 29.83 7.32
C GLN A 122 -26.71 30.15 8.30
N HIS A 123 -27.89 29.55 8.08
CA HIS A 123 -29.09 29.79 8.87
C HIS A 123 -29.37 28.66 9.88
N ILE A 124 -28.87 27.46 9.61
CA ILE A 124 -28.96 26.29 10.50
C ILE A 124 -27.58 26.03 11.11
N LYS A 125 -27.51 26.10 12.45
CA LYS A 125 -26.27 25.94 13.22
C LYS A 125 -25.76 24.49 13.12
N LEU A 126 -24.67 24.26 12.37
CA LEU A 126 -24.06 22.93 12.23
C LEU A 126 -23.63 22.33 13.59
N PRO A 127 -23.76 20.99 13.77
CA PRO A 127 -23.18 20.24 14.87
C PRO A 127 -21.67 20.47 15.03
N GLU A 128 -21.20 20.47 16.28
CA GLU A 128 -19.77 20.60 16.61
C GLU A 128 -19.04 19.27 16.59
N VAL A 129 -19.77 18.16 16.74
CA VAL A 129 -19.25 16.80 16.73
C VAL A 129 -19.96 16.01 15.63
N TRP A 130 -19.16 15.30 14.83
CA TRP A 130 -19.64 14.47 13.74
C TRP A 130 -19.07 13.07 13.83
N ARG A 131 -19.85 12.10 13.38
CA ARG A 131 -19.36 10.77 13.03
C ARG A 131 -19.33 10.63 11.52
N PHE A 132 -18.14 10.47 10.95
CA PHE A 132 -17.95 10.34 9.52
C PHE A 132 -17.64 8.91 9.10
N ASN A 133 -18.14 8.50 7.93
CA ASN A 133 -17.79 7.25 7.26
C ASN A 133 -17.54 7.54 5.78
N GLY A 134 -16.43 7.03 5.24
CA GLY A 134 -16.13 7.10 3.81
C GLY A 134 -16.54 5.83 3.09
N GLU A 135 -17.03 5.99 1.86
CA GLU A 135 -17.54 4.91 1.01
C GLU A 135 -17.05 5.07 -0.44
N LYS A 136 -17.20 3.99 -1.23
CA LYS A 136 -16.89 3.96 -2.67
C LYS A 136 -15.45 4.37 -3.01
N TYR A 137 -14.49 3.98 -2.17
CA TYR A 137 -13.05 4.15 -2.42
C TYR A 137 -12.62 3.53 -3.74
N ASN A 138 -11.45 3.96 -4.23
CA ASN A 138 -10.86 3.35 -5.41
C ASN A 138 -10.60 1.86 -5.16
N ILE A 139 -10.97 1.02 -6.10
CA ILE A 139 -10.72 -0.44 -6.05
C ILE A 139 -10.05 -0.92 -7.34
N GLU A 140 -9.71 -0.01 -8.25
CA GLU A 140 -9.05 -0.33 -9.51
C GLU A 140 -7.71 -1.02 -9.23
N PRO A 141 -7.41 -2.13 -9.92
CA PRO A 141 -6.17 -2.87 -9.68
C PRO A 141 -4.94 -2.00 -9.85
N VAL A 142 -4.04 -2.07 -8.87
CA VAL A 142 -2.74 -1.42 -8.96
C VAL A 142 -1.84 -2.27 -9.84
N SER A 143 -1.27 -1.67 -10.89
CA SER A 143 -0.36 -2.39 -11.79
C SER A 143 0.96 -2.71 -11.07
N ILE A 144 1.16 -4.00 -10.77
CA ILE A 144 2.40 -4.51 -10.17
C ILE A 144 3.60 -4.18 -11.06
N GLU A 145 3.44 -4.35 -12.37
CA GLU A 145 4.47 -4.04 -13.34
C GLU A 145 4.87 -2.55 -13.30
N LEU A 146 3.90 -1.64 -13.17
CA LEU A 146 4.18 -0.21 -13.04
C LEU A 146 4.94 0.10 -11.75
N LEU A 147 4.59 -0.53 -10.61
CA LEU A 147 5.32 -0.36 -9.35
C LEU A 147 6.79 -0.78 -9.50
N PHE A 148 7.04 -1.93 -10.13
CA PHE A 148 8.40 -2.44 -10.35
C PHE A 148 9.19 -1.57 -11.34
N ARG A 149 8.57 -1.12 -12.43
CA ARG A 149 9.20 -0.19 -13.38
C ARG A 149 9.55 1.14 -12.70
N ALA A 150 8.68 1.64 -11.83
CA ALA A 150 8.94 2.86 -11.05
C ALA A 150 10.12 2.68 -10.08
N LEU A 151 10.21 1.54 -9.39
CA LEU A 151 11.37 1.20 -8.55
C LEU A 151 12.69 1.28 -9.33
N ILE A 152 12.73 0.73 -10.55
CA ILE A 152 13.91 0.77 -11.41
C ILE A 152 14.20 2.19 -11.90
N GLN A 153 13.19 2.89 -12.43
CA GLN A 153 13.34 4.23 -12.99
C GLN A 153 13.87 5.21 -11.95
N TYR A 154 13.38 5.13 -10.71
CA TYR A 154 13.83 5.96 -9.60
C TYR A 154 15.09 5.45 -8.92
N LYS A 155 15.62 4.28 -9.31
CA LYS A 155 16.71 3.57 -8.60
C LYS A 155 16.42 3.43 -7.10
N ALA A 156 15.16 3.16 -6.77
CA ALA A 156 14.69 3.07 -5.40
C ALA A 156 14.95 1.69 -4.82
N SER A 157 15.39 1.62 -3.56
CA SER A 157 15.58 0.36 -2.84
C SER A 157 14.27 -0.22 -2.33
N ASP A 158 13.33 0.66 -1.97
CA ASP A 158 12.05 0.27 -1.40
C ASP A 158 10.92 1.18 -1.92
N ILE A 159 9.70 0.65 -1.96
CA ILE A 159 8.46 1.41 -2.15
C ILE A 159 7.50 1.07 -1.01
N HIS A 160 6.91 2.11 -0.43
CA HIS A 160 5.96 2.03 0.67
C HIS A 160 4.59 2.48 0.18
N LEU A 161 3.58 1.66 0.43
CA LEU A 161 2.18 1.90 0.10
C LEU A 161 1.39 2.03 1.39
N SER A 162 0.82 3.21 1.59
CA SER A 162 -0.06 3.56 2.70
C SER A 162 -1.38 4.10 2.13
N PRO A 163 -2.53 3.81 2.74
CA PRO A 163 -3.81 4.34 2.29
C PRO A 163 -3.82 5.88 2.26
N GLY A 164 -4.35 6.43 1.17
CA GLY A 164 -4.50 7.86 0.89
C GLY A 164 -3.24 8.66 0.68
N GLU A 165 -2.08 8.01 0.74
CA GLU A 165 -0.82 8.61 0.34
C GLU A 165 -0.46 8.18 -1.08
N LYS A 166 0.27 9.02 -1.79
CA LYS A 166 0.97 8.56 -3.00
C LYS A 166 2.06 7.55 -2.58
N PRO A 167 2.41 6.59 -3.45
CA PRO A 167 3.52 5.68 -3.17
C PRO A 167 4.80 6.44 -2.79
N ILE A 168 5.47 6.01 -1.73
CA ILE A 168 6.70 6.62 -1.24
C ILE A 168 7.88 5.72 -1.57
N PHE A 169 8.85 6.24 -2.31
CA PHE A 169 10.07 5.55 -2.69
C PHE A 169 11.22 5.90 -1.75
N ARG A 170 12.05 4.91 -1.42
CA ARG A 170 13.32 5.13 -0.76
C ARG A 170 14.43 5.21 -1.81
N ILE A 171 15.01 6.40 -1.97
CA ILE A 171 16.07 6.70 -2.94
C ILE A 171 17.24 7.29 -2.17
N ASP A 172 18.41 6.67 -2.23
CA ASP A 172 19.61 7.10 -1.48
C ASP A 172 19.32 7.39 0.01
N ASN A 173 18.56 6.49 0.65
CA ASN A 173 18.07 6.59 2.04
C ASN A 173 17.08 7.73 2.34
N LYS A 174 16.60 8.47 1.34
CA LYS A 174 15.57 9.50 1.47
C LYS A 174 14.21 8.97 1.04
N MET A 175 13.16 9.37 1.76
CA MET A 175 11.78 9.03 1.45
C MET A 175 11.20 10.12 0.54
N LEU A 176 10.81 9.75 -0.68
CA LEU A 176 10.30 10.68 -1.69
C LEU A 176 8.96 10.19 -2.25
N SER A 177 7.99 11.10 -2.34
CA SER A 177 6.67 10.79 -2.88
C SER A 177 6.71 10.64 -4.40
N SER A 178 5.86 9.77 -4.95
CA SER A 178 5.74 9.57 -6.40
C SER A 178 5.16 10.79 -7.11
N ASP A 179 5.76 11.19 -8.24
CA ASP A 179 5.14 12.13 -9.18
C ASP A 179 4.31 11.43 -10.28
N LEU A 180 4.53 10.12 -10.46
CA LEU A 180 3.88 9.31 -11.51
C LEU A 180 2.58 8.66 -11.07
N MET A 181 2.35 8.52 -9.77
CA MET A 181 1.24 7.78 -9.20
C MET A 181 0.46 8.63 -8.21
N GLY A 182 -0.86 8.59 -8.30
CA GLY A 182 -1.75 9.25 -7.33
C GLY A 182 -1.86 8.48 -6.01
N PRO A 183 -2.65 9.03 -5.06
CA PRO A 183 -2.98 8.35 -3.82
C PRO A 183 -3.57 6.96 -4.06
N ILE A 184 -3.17 6.00 -3.24
CA ILE A 184 -3.68 4.61 -3.28
C ILE A 184 -4.65 4.38 -2.13
N SER A 185 -5.75 3.68 -2.35
CA SER A 185 -6.72 3.40 -1.27
C SER A 185 -6.34 2.16 -0.44
N GLY A 186 -6.90 2.06 0.77
CA GLY A 186 -6.82 0.84 1.58
C GLY A 186 -7.32 -0.41 0.83
N PRO A 187 -8.50 -0.39 0.19
CA PRO A 187 -8.99 -1.51 -0.63
C PRO A 187 -8.04 -1.91 -1.77
N GLN A 188 -7.38 -0.94 -2.43
CA GLN A 188 -6.38 -1.23 -3.47
C GLN A 188 -5.19 -1.97 -2.88
N ILE A 189 -4.65 -1.51 -1.75
CA ILE A 189 -3.52 -2.18 -1.07
C ILE A 189 -3.94 -3.58 -0.60
N TYR A 190 -5.12 -3.74 -0.01
CA TYR A 190 -5.62 -5.06 0.43
C TYR A 190 -5.70 -6.05 -0.73
N ASN A 191 -6.30 -5.63 -1.84
CA ASN A 191 -6.42 -6.44 -3.05
C ASN A 191 -5.03 -6.76 -3.64
N LEU A 192 -4.11 -5.81 -3.61
CA LEU A 192 -2.73 -6.00 -4.06
C LEU A 192 -2.01 -7.04 -3.18
N ILE A 193 -2.10 -6.96 -1.85
CA ILE A 193 -1.52 -7.96 -0.94
C ILE A 193 -2.07 -9.35 -1.28
N LYS A 194 -3.39 -9.48 -1.47
CA LYS A 194 -4.03 -10.75 -1.82
C LYS A 194 -3.54 -11.31 -3.15
N GLN A 195 -3.36 -10.47 -4.16
CA GLN A 195 -2.88 -10.89 -5.48
C GLN A 195 -1.43 -11.36 -5.46
N LEU A 196 -0.60 -10.77 -4.60
CA LEU A 196 0.84 -11.07 -4.52
C LEU A 196 1.16 -12.26 -3.62
N SER A 197 0.32 -12.51 -2.62
CA SER A 197 0.58 -13.52 -1.60
C SER A 197 0.31 -14.93 -2.13
N PRO A 198 1.26 -15.87 -1.99
CA PRO A 198 0.94 -17.30 -2.08
C PRO A 198 -0.16 -17.68 -1.06
N ASP A 199 -0.90 -18.76 -1.33
CA ASP A 199 -2.06 -19.15 -0.50
C ASP A 199 -1.76 -19.26 1.00
N ASP A 200 -0.63 -19.87 1.36
CA ASP A 200 -0.25 -20.02 2.78
C ASP A 200 0.20 -18.70 3.40
N ASP A 201 0.82 -17.82 2.61
CA ASP A 201 1.22 -16.49 3.04
C ASP A 201 0.01 -15.57 3.24
N TRP A 202 -1.02 -15.73 2.38
CA TRP A 202 -2.29 -15.02 2.52
C TRP A 202 -3.02 -15.45 3.80
N LYS A 203 -3.13 -16.75 4.06
CA LYS A 203 -3.75 -17.26 5.30
C LYS A 203 -3.02 -16.76 6.55
N ARG A 204 -1.69 -16.69 6.51
CA ARG A 204 -0.88 -16.12 7.62
C ARG A 204 -1.18 -14.63 7.80
N PHE A 205 -1.25 -13.86 6.72
CA PHE A 205 -1.62 -12.45 6.81
C PHE A 205 -3.03 -12.26 7.40
N GLU A 206 -4.04 -13.02 6.96
CA GLU A 206 -5.41 -12.92 7.50
C GLU A 206 -5.48 -13.29 9.00
N LYS A 207 -4.67 -14.27 9.43
CA LYS A 207 -4.65 -14.73 10.81
C LYS A 207 -3.85 -13.80 11.74
N ASP A 208 -2.63 -13.46 11.33
CA ASP A 208 -1.64 -12.78 12.19
C ASP A 208 -1.62 -11.26 11.95
N LEU A 209 -2.40 -10.77 10.98
CA LEU A 209 -2.53 -9.36 10.56
C LEU A 209 -1.21 -8.74 10.04
N GLN A 210 -0.23 -9.59 9.79
CA GLN A 210 1.06 -9.26 9.18
C GLN A 210 1.69 -10.51 8.55
N ASN A 211 2.42 -10.33 7.46
CA ASN A 211 3.28 -11.37 6.90
C ASN A 211 4.38 -10.76 6.02
N SER A 212 5.46 -11.51 5.80
CA SER A 212 6.48 -11.15 4.81
C SER A 212 6.75 -12.33 3.88
N PHE A 213 6.75 -12.07 2.58
CA PHE A 213 6.94 -13.09 1.56
C PHE A 213 7.74 -12.52 0.37
N SER A 214 8.26 -13.41 -0.47
CA SER A 214 8.99 -13.02 -1.69
C SER A 214 8.05 -13.08 -2.89
N PHE A 215 8.10 -12.07 -3.75
CA PHE A 215 7.35 -11.99 -4.99
C PHE A 215 8.31 -11.81 -6.17
N HIS A 216 8.01 -12.47 -7.30
CA HIS A 216 8.83 -12.41 -8.51
C HIS A 216 8.04 -11.81 -9.66
N GLN A 217 8.39 -10.59 -10.06
CA GLN A 217 7.91 -9.99 -11.29
C GLN A 217 8.83 -10.39 -12.44
N LYS A 218 8.46 -11.48 -13.12
CA LYS A 218 9.26 -12.09 -14.19
C LYS A 218 9.72 -11.06 -15.23
N GLY A 219 11.02 -11.03 -15.49
CA GLY A 219 11.66 -10.14 -16.45
C GLY A 219 11.93 -8.74 -15.92
N ILE A 220 11.67 -8.47 -14.64
CA ILE A 220 11.88 -7.15 -14.02
C ILE A 220 12.67 -7.25 -12.72
N GLY A 221 12.29 -8.16 -11.82
CA GLY A 221 12.96 -8.31 -10.54
C GLY A 221 12.16 -9.06 -9.50
N TYR A 222 12.77 -9.19 -8.33
CA TYR A 222 12.16 -9.74 -7.13
C TYR A 222 11.81 -8.62 -6.17
N ALA A 223 10.84 -8.87 -5.30
CA ALA A 223 10.59 -8.03 -4.15
C ALA A 223 10.37 -8.88 -2.91
N ARG A 224 10.95 -8.45 -1.79
CA ARG A 224 10.45 -8.86 -0.48
C ARG A 224 9.27 -7.97 -0.13
N ALA A 225 8.08 -8.55 -0.13
CA ALA A 225 6.86 -7.91 0.31
C ALA A 225 6.71 -8.04 1.82
N SER A 226 6.44 -6.93 2.50
CA SER A 226 6.07 -6.88 3.91
C SER A 226 4.70 -6.24 4.02
N ALA A 227 3.70 -7.05 4.36
CA ALA A 227 2.31 -6.65 4.49
C ALA A 227 1.89 -6.65 5.96
N PHE A 228 1.20 -5.62 6.42
CA PHE A 228 0.71 -5.52 7.79
C PHE A 228 -0.50 -4.59 7.90
N LEU A 229 -1.27 -4.71 8.98
CA LEU A 229 -2.31 -3.75 9.32
C LEU A 229 -1.80 -2.70 10.32
N LYS A 230 -2.09 -1.43 10.06
CA LYS A 230 -1.89 -0.31 10.98
C LYS A 230 -3.23 0.38 11.20
N SER A 231 -3.71 0.40 12.45
CA SER A 231 -5.05 0.92 12.79
C SER A 231 -6.18 0.30 11.96
N GLY A 232 -6.06 -1.01 11.67
CA GLY A 232 -7.03 -1.75 10.85
C GLY A 232 -6.88 -1.55 9.34
N GLN A 233 -5.90 -0.77 8.88
CA GLN A 233 -5.72 -0.44 7.47
C GLN A 233 -4.47 -1.11 6.87
N PRO A 234 -4.58 -1.66 5.65
CA PRO A 234 -3.50 -2.42 5.02
C PRO A 234 -2.37 -1.52 4.55
N HIS A 235 -1.15 -1.93 4.88
CA HIS A 235 0.09 -1.33 4.40
C HIS A 235 0.94 -2.40 3.73
N LEU A 236 1.69 -1.98 2.71
CA LEU A 236 2.57 -2.86 1.96
C LEU A 236 3.90 -2.15 1.67
N THR A 237 5.01 -2.80 1.97
CA THR A 237 6.34 -2.35 1.55
C THR A 237 6.95 -3.40 0.64
N PHE A 238 7.49 -2.98 -0.50
CA PHE A 238 8.41 -3.81 -1.28
C PHE A 238 9.82 -3.33 -1.09
N ARG A 239 10.73 -4.27 -0.84
CA ARG A 239 12.15 -4.09 -1.07
C ARG A 239 12.52 -4.73 -2.39
N TYR A 240 13.01 -3.93 -3.34
CA TYR A 240 13.35 -4.40 -4.68
C TYR A 240 14.71 -5.11 -4.70
N HIS A 241 14.78 -6.18 -5.49
CA HIS A 241 16.00 -6.89 -5.83
C HIS A 241 16.03 -7.14 -7.34
N SER A 242 17.17 -6.81 -7.98
CA SER A 242 17.36 -7.05 -9.41
C SER A 242 17.36 -8.55 -9.74
N GLU A 243 16.87 -8.94 -10.93
CA GLU A 243 17.15 -10.29 -11.46
C GLU A 243 18.61 -10.42 -11.90
N ASP A 244 19.21 -9.31 -12.33
CA ASP A 244 20.57 -9.30 -12.82
C ASP A 244 21.55 -9.26 -11.64
N ILE A 245 22.42 -10.27 -11.63
CA ILE A 245 23.52 -10.34 -10.69
C ILE A 245 24.67 -9.50 -11.25
N PRO A 246 25.14 -8.48 -10.51
CA PRO A 246 26.18 -7.60 -10.99
C PRO A 246 27.50 -8.37 -11.16
N THR A 247 28.25 -7.97 -12.18
CA THR A 247 29.59 -8.43 -12.48
C THR A 247 30.61 -7.85 -11.50
N PHE A 248 31.81 -8.43 -11.46
CA PHE A 248 32.91 -7.88 -10.65
C PHE A 248 33.26 -6.45 -11.07
N GLU A 249 33.22 -6.14 -12.36
CA GLU A 249 33.47 -4.81 -12.91
C GLU A 249 32.43 -3.79 -12.42
N GLU A 250 31.14 -4.12 -12.52
CA GLU A 250 30.06 -3.24 -12.04
C GLU A 250 30.13 -2.97 -10.54
N LEU A 251 30.66 -3.93 -9.77
CA LEU A 251 30.91 -3.79 -8.34
C LEU A 251 32.25 -3.10 -8.00
N ASN A 252 33.05 -2.72 -9.01
CA ASN A 252 34.42 -2.20 -8.85
C ASN A 252 35.31 -3.12 -7.99
N MET A 253 35.16 -4.44 -8.15
CA MET A 253 35.95 -5.43 -7.44
C MET A 253 37.24 -5.78 -8.20
N PRO A 254 38.33 -6.17 -7.50
CA PRO A 254 39.54 -6.65 -8.14
C PRO A 254 39.27 -7.99 -8.83
N GLU A 255 38.97 -7.95 -10.14
CA GLU A 255 38.51 -9.09 -10.91
C GLU A 255 39.44 -10.30 -10.81
N ASP A 256 40.75 -10.11 -11.01
CA ASP A 256 41.74 -11.20 -10.95
C ASP A 256 41.68 -11.95 -9.61
N MET A 257 41.57 -11.22 -8.50
CA MET A 257 41.48 -11.82 -7.17
C MET A 257 40.17 -12.61 -7.00
N MET A 258 39.05 -12.07 -7.47
CA MET A 258 37.75 -12.73 -7.37
C MET A 258 37.68 -13.99 -8.24
N VAL A 259 38.32 -13.96 -9.42
CA VAL A 259 38.50 -15.12 -10.30
C VAL A 259 39.32 -16.20 -9.62
N GLU A 260 40.44 -15.85 -8.99
CA GLU A 260 41.26 -16.82 -8.25
C GLU A 260 40.49 -17.46 -7.09
N LEU A 261 39.70 -16.68 -6.34
CA LEU A 261 38.79 -17.21 -5.32
C LEU A 261 37.76 -18.18 -5.91
N GLY A 262 37.16 -17.85 -7.05
CA GLY A 262 36.16 -18.70 -7.72
C GLY A 262 36.74 -20.01 -8.29
N LYS A 263 38.05 -20.07 -8.55
CA LYS A 263 38.75 -21.27 -9.02
C LYS A 263 39.07 -22.27 -7.90
N LEU A 264 38.98 -21.87 -6.63
CA LEU A 264 39.26 -22.77 -5.51
C LEU A 264 38.35 -24.01 -5.54
N HIS A 265 38.96 -25.20 -5.50
CA HIS A 265 38.24 -26.48 -5.47
C HIS A 265 37.80 -26.87 -4.06
N ASN A 266 38.49 -26.37 -3.04
CA ASN A 266 38.22 -26.62 -1.63
C ASN A 266 38.74 -25.45 -0.79
N GLY A 267 38.07 -25.19 0.33
CA GLY A 267 38.45 -24.11 1.25
C GLY A 267 37.24 -23.40 1.83
N LEU A 268 37.49 -22.43 2.69
CA LEU A 268 36.48 -21.58 3.30
C LEU A 268 36.72 -20.13 2.87
N ILE A 269 35.71 -19.51 2.29
CA ILE A 269 35.71 -18.08 1.94
C ILE A 269 34.75 -17.36 2.88
N CYS A 270 35.25 -16.37 3.62
CA CYS A 270 34.44 -15.56 4.52
C CYS A 270 34.31 -14.13 3.98
N ILE A 271 33.10 -13.74 3.61
CA ILE A 271 32.78 -12.35 3.22
C ILE A 271 32.17 -11.65 4.43
N VAL A 272 32.94 -10.74 5.02
CA VAL A 272 32.60 -10.06 6.28
C VAL A 272 32.39 -8.57 6.07
N GLY A 273 31.57 -7.97 6.93
CA GLY A 273 31.21 -6.56 6.86
C GLY A 273 29.91 -6.26 7.59
N MET A 274 29.68 -4.99 7.89
CA MET A 274 28.45 -4.52 8.51
C MET A 274 27.22 -4.71 7.60
N THR A 275 26.02 -4.64 8.15
CA THR A 275 24.78 -4.69 7.36
C THR A 275 24.78 -3.58 6.30
N GLY A 276 24.43 -3.92 5.07
CA GLY A 276 24.43 -2.97 3.95
C GLY A 276 25.79 -2.76 3.26
N SER A 277 26.86 -3.43 3.67
CA SER A 277 28.19 -3.28 3.04
C SER A 277 28.38 -4.04 1.71
N GLY A 278 27.31 -4.55 1.10
CA GLY A 278 27.37 -5.29 -0.17
C GLY A 278 27.84 -6.77 -0.07
N LYS A 279 27.78 -7.39 1.12
CA LYS A 279 28.18 -8.79 1.34
C LYS A 279 27.45 -9.76 0.41
N SER A 280 26.11 -9.75 0.47
CA SER A 280 25.29 -10.66 -0.33
C SER A 280 25.50 -10.44 -1.82
N THR A 281 25.64 -9.18 -2.25
CA THR A 281 25.94 -8.82 -3.64
C THR A 281 27.30 -9.37 -4.09
N THR A 282 28.31 -9.30 -3.22
CA THR A 282 29.64 -9.86 -3.47
C THR A 282 29.58 -11.39 -3.56
N CYS A 283 28.87 -12.06 -2.64
CA CYS A 283 28.64 -13.49 -2.68
C CYS A 283 27.94 -13.91 -3.97
N ALA A 284 26.89 -13.19 -4.37
CA ALA A 284 26.14 -13.46 -5.58
C ALA A 284 27.03 -13.31 -6.82
N ALA A 285 27.82 -12.25 -6.94
CA ALA A 285 28.75 -12.07 -8.05
C ALA A 285 29.76 -13.24 -8.16
N LEU A 286 30.29 -13.69 -7.02
CA LEU A 286 31.22 -14.83 -6.96
C LEU A 286 30.55 -16.15 -7.37
N LEU A 287 29.36 -16.44 -6.82
CA LEU A 287 28.60 -17.64 -7.18
C LEU A 287 28.17 -17.63 -8.65
N ASP A 288 27.81 -16.46 -9.19
CA ASP A 288 27.46 -16.35 -10.60
C ASP A 288 28.65 -16.59 -11.52
N TRP A 289 29.83 -16.10 -11.13
CA TRP A 289 31.07 -16.42 -11.83
C TRP A 289 31.36 -17.93 -11.81
N ILE A 290 31.24 -18.60 -10.66
CA ILE A 290 31.39 -20.06 -10.55
C ILE A 290 30.36 -20.76 -11.46
N ASN A 291 29.11 -20.34 -11.40
CA ASN A 291 28.01 -20.89 -12.20
C ASN A 291 28.24 -20.75 -13.72
N ARG A 292 28.89 -19.67 -14.17
CA ARG A 292 29.26 -19.49 -15.58
C ARG A 292 30.47 -20.33 -16.00
N ASN A 293 31.40 -20.61 -15.08
CA ASN A 293 32.73 -21.12 -15.42
C ASN A 293 32.99 -22.58 -15.04
N ARG A 294 32.27 -23.15 -14.08
CA ARG A 294 32.49 -24.51 -13.54
C ARG A 294 31.28 -25.41 -13.77
N ARG A 295 31.53 -26.70 -14.07
CA ARG A 295 30.51 -27.76 -14.06
C ARG A 295 30.53 -28.38 -12.68
N CYS A 296 29.63 -27.92 -11.81
CA CYS A 296 29.59 -28.32 -10.42
C CYS A 296 28.17 -28.14 -9.86
N HIS A 297 27.92 -28.65 -8.67
CA HIS A 297 26.71 -28.42 -7.91
C HIS A 297 26.94 -27.32 -6.87
N ILE A 298 26.19 -26.22 -6.99
CA ILE A 298 26.16 -25.12 -6.03
C ILE A 298 24.88 -25.25 -5.20
N LEU A 299 25.02 -25.36 -3.89
CA LEU A 299 23.89 -25.39 -2.96
C LEU A 299 23.93 -24.18 -2.03
N THR A 300 22.82 -23.47 -1.88
CA THR A 300 22.73 -22.33 -0.96
C THR A 300 21.70 -22.59 0.15
N LEU A 301 22.00 -22.12 1.36
CA LEU A 301 21.11 -22.07 2.51
C LEU A 301 20.99 -20.60 2.96
N GLU A 302 19.83 -19.99 2.76
CA GLU A 302 19.65 -18.53 2.93
C GLU A 302 18.36 -18.21 3.71
N ASP A 303 18.29 -17.00 4.31
CA ASP A 303 17.16 -16.55 5.15
C ASP A 303 16.86 -15.05 4.99
N PRO A 304 16.05 -14.65 3.98
CA PRO A 304 15.63 -15.42 2.81
C PRO A 304 16.68 -15.37 1.68
N VAL A 305 16.41 -16.08 0.57
CA VAL A 305 17.19 -15.94 -0.67
C VAL A 305 17.12 -14.50 -1.19
N GLU A 306 18.27 -13.86 -1.40
CA GLU A 306 18.35 -12.46 -1.86
C GLU A 306 18.57 -12.33 -3.37
N PHE A 307 19.38 -13.22 -3.96
CA PHE A 307 19.67 -13.27 -5.39
C PHE A 307 19.29 -14.62 -5.96
N HIS A 308 18.49 -14.63 -7.01
CA HIS A 308 18.08 -15.86 -7.67
C HIS A 308 19.05 -16.22 -8.79
N HIS A 309 19.78 -17.31 -8.62
CA HIS A 309 20.70 -17.82 -9.63
C HIS A 309 20.02 -18.87 -10.50
N LYS A 310 19.92 -18.61 -11.80
CA LYS A 310 19.52 -19.62 -12.79
C LYS A 310 20.72 -20.53 -13.07
N SER A 311 20.49 -21.84 -13.14
CA SER A 311 21.52 -22.80 -13.58
C SER A 311 22.08 -22.41 -14.95
N LYS A 312 23.42 -22.33 -15.06
CA LYS A 312 24.15 -22.06 -16.31
C LYS A 312 25.03 -23.27 -16.64
N LYS A 313 26.32 -23.21 -16.30
CA LYS A 313 27.26 -24.34 -16.42
C LYS A 313 27.25 -25.20 -15.16
N ALA A 314 26.96 -24.61 -14.01
CA ALA A 314 26.68 -25.30 -12.76
C ALA A 314 25.18 -25.60 -12.59
N THR A 315 24.89 -26.64 -11.82
CA THR A 315 23.54 -26.89 -11.29
C THR A 315 23.41 -26.13 -9.98
N ILE A 316 22.33 -25.38 -9.80
CA ILE A 316 22.08 -24.59 -8.60
C ILE A 316 20.85 -25.09 -7.84
N SER A 317 21.02 -25.25 -6.53
CA SER A 317 19.95 -25.59 -5.58
C SER A 317 19.92 -24.55 -4.46
N GLN A 318 19.03 -23.57 -4.54
CA GLN A 318 18.86 -22.57 -3.48
C GLN A 318 17.74 -23.01 -2.53
N ARG A 319 18.00 -22.97 -1.22
CA ARG A 319 17.02 -23.35 -0.20
C ARG A 319 16.83 -22.22 0.81
N ASN A 320 15.58 -21.80 0.96
CA ASN A 320 15.17 -20.78 1.90
C ASN A 320 14.78 -21.40 3.26
N LEU A 321 15.38 -20.91 4.35
CA LEU A 321 15.05 -21.35 5.70
C LEU A 321 13.59 -21.00 6.04
N GLY A 322 12.92 -21.87 6.78
CA GLY A 322 11.51 -21.78 7.13
C GLY A 322 10.54 -22.15 6.00
N LYS A 323 10.98 -22.15 4.73
CA LYS A 323 10.15 -22.51 3.56
C LYS A 323 10.54 -23.85 2.93
N ASP A 324 11.81 -23.99 2.55
CA ASP A 324 12.33 -25.20 1.89
C ASP A 324 13.04 -26.12 2.90
N VAL A 325 13.48 -25.55 4.02
CA VAL A 325 14.11 -26.26 5.13
C VAL A 325 13.59 -25.71 6.45
N PRO A 326 13.09 -26.55 7.38
CA PRO A 326 12.49 -26.04 8.62
C PRO A 326 13.49 -25.38 9.58
N ALA A 327 14.77 -25.75 9.53
CA ALA A 327 15.80 -25.20 10.41
C ALA A 327 17.18 -25.19 9.74
N PHE A 328 18.05 -24.29 10.22
CA PHE A 328 19.42 -24.12 9.71
C PHE A 328 20.26 -25.39 9.84
N ASP A 329 20.28 -26.01 11.02
CA ASP A 329 21.09 -27.22 11.29
C ASP A 329 20.71 -28.37 10.36
N LEU A 330 19.41 -28.58 10.16
CA LEU A 330 18.88 -29.56 9.19
C LEU A 330 19.26 -29.23 7.75
N GLY A 331 19.37 -27.94 7.43
CA GLY A 331 19.85 -27.45 6.14
C GLY A 331 21.30 -27.84 5.91
N VAL A 332 22.18 -27.58 6.88
CA VAL A 332 23.61 -27.89 6.81
C VAL A 332 23.85 -29.40 6.75
N GLU A 333 23.20 -30.16 7.64
CA GLU A 333 23.29 -31.63 7.63
C GLU A 333 22.84 -32.22 6.28
N GLY A 334 21.74 -31.70 5.73
CA GLY A 334 21.24 -32.09 4.42
C GLY A 334 22.20 -31.71 3.29
N ALA A 335 22.72 -30.48 3.31
CA ALA A 335 23.62 -29.95 2.29
C ALA A 335 24.83 -30.87 2.08
N LEU A 336 25.47 -31.34 3.15
CA LEU A 336 26.63 -32.24 3.06
C LEU A 336 26.31 -33.61 2.42
N ARG A 337 25.03 -34.00 2.34
CA ARG A 337 24.56 -35.26 1.73
C ARG A 337 23.92 -35.06 0.35
N HIS A 338 23.84 -33.83 -0.13
CA HIS A 338 23.25 -33.51 -1.44
C HIS A 338 24.29 -33.43 -2.57
N ASP A 339 25.48 -34.01 -2.36
CA ASP A 339 26.60 -33.99 -3.31
C ASP A 339 26.94 -32.56 -3.83
N PRO A 340 27.12 -31.54 -2.96
CA PRO A 340 27.51 -30.21 -3.41
C PRO A 340 29.03 -30.09 -3.58
N ASP A 341 29.45 -29.36 -4.61
CA ASP A 341 30.84 -28.92 -4.78
C ASP A 341 31.09 -27.56 -4.11
N VAL A 342 30.05 -26.72 -4.05
CA VAL A 342 30.10 -25.37 -3.46
C VAL A 342 28.87 -25.20 -2.57
N ILE A 343 29.08 -24.84 -1.31
CA ILE A 343 28.01 -24.53 -0.36
C ILE A 343 28.10 -23.05 0.02
N LEU A 344 27.02 -22.30 -0.21
CA LEU A 344 26.83 -21.00 0.42
C LEU A 344 26.00 -21.18 1.69
N VAL A 345 26.54 -20.69 2.79
CA VAL A 345 25.82 -20.57 4.05
C VAL A 345 25.58 -19.09 4.31
N GLY A 346 24.33 -18.65 4.19
CA GLY A 346 23.93 -17.27 4.42
C GLY A 346 24.02 -16.85 5.90
N GLU A 347 23.90 -15.55 6.16
CA GLU A 347 23.92 -15.01 7.52
C GLU A 347 22.69 -15.48 8.31
N HIS A 348 22.89 -16.31 9.33
CA HIS A 348 21.82 -16.72 10.26
C HIS A 348 21.85 -15.85 11.52
N LYS A 349 20.71 -15.24 11.86
CA LYS A 349 20.62 -14.25 12.96
C LYS A 349 20.44 -14.87 14.35
N HIS A 350 20.31 -16.19 14.45
CA HIS A 350 20.11 -16.91 15.72
C HIS A 350 21.17 -18.01 15.93
N SER A 351 21.39 -18.39 17.20
CA SER A 351 22.67 -18.81 17.77
C SER A 351 23.34 -20.10 17.27
N ARG A 352 24.70 -20.05 17.25
CA ARG A 352 25.73 -21.11 17.18
C ARG A 352 25.71 -22.04 15.96
N VAL A 353 26.59 -21.73 15.00
CA VAL A 353 27.06 -22.67 13.98
C VAL A 353 28.27 -23.42 14.54
N THR A 354 28.17 -24.75 14.66
CA THR A 354 29.33 -25.62 14.89
C THR A 354 29.56 -26.39 13.60
N ILE A 355 30.62 -26.06 12.86
CA ILE A 355 31.07 -26.83 11.70
C ILE A 355 32.08 -27.85 12.25
N GLY A 356 31.69 -29.13 12.29
CA GLY A 356 32.51 -30.24 12.79
C GLY A 356 33.17 -31.04 11.68
#